data_AF-A0A172XCQ2-F1
#
_entry.id   AF-A0A172XCQ2-F1
#
_cell.length_a   1.000
_cell.length_b   1.000
_cell.length_c   1.000
_cell.angle_alpha   90.00
_cell.angle_beta   90.00
_cell.angle_gamma   90.00
#
_symmetry.space_group_name_H-M   'P 1'
#
loop_
_entity.id
_entity.type
_entity.pdbx_description
1 polymer ?
#
loop_
_entity_poly.entity_id
_entity_poly.type
_entity_poly.pdbx_seq_one_letter_code
_entity_poly.pdbx_strand_id
1 'polypeptide(L)'
;MVKIKCFSLLLVLILLLLLVISCDSGSKAGAGTNTGITTGKTTKITTGTNTGTNTGTNTVTDVEVGDEEALAYLNETVTYPKLKELLDQFGVSGAGRKAISYIQGILSVSYKDGFDDKFYNCLNKLGADVAVEKIIKPTVSLLIARGKALRVIQDPTNAGVKSRLQDMLSSCDHVISLTWYLISGFDYFIFEEDNFAKAVTRYTPKFSKFKEMVKNPRVMDIYVWLDADEQAIIDDMEKIVVNATYDKEKFNDKLNSLSDYRVAEIVYNYRDIKNGREEALKAIDGVSDDAEKQNLKTRFNTLQGEYYSSIRDAFNKSADDLYAQLSYYPGKYSSGFPKIRDDAKRAAAAAKEAAAAKAAKAEEGSGTDEESGAADGGS
;
A
#
# COMPACT_ATOMS: atom_id res chain seq x y z
N MET A 1 34.33 34.57 -15.36
CA MET A 1 33.18 34.54 -16.30
C MET A 1 33.30 33.33 -17.25
N VAL A 2 33.12 32.10 -16.77
CA VAL A 2 33.02 30.87 -17.62
C VAL A 2 32.29 29.77 -16.83
N LYS A 3 30.94 29.77 -16.78
CA LYS A 3 30.16 28.65 -16.18
C LYS A 3 28.76 28.45 -16.81
N ILE A 4 28.62 28.66 -18.13
CA ILE A 4 27.31 28.48 -18.82
C ILE A 4 27.39 27.46 -19.99
N LYS A 5 28.55 26.87 -20.29
CA LYS A 5 28.68 25.97 -21.46
C LYS A 5 28.42 24.47 -21.21
N CYS A 6 28.37 24.00 -19.95
CA CYS A 6 28.18 22.57 -19.69
C CYS A 6 26.72 22.09 -19.76
N PHE A 7 25.74 22.97 -19.49
CA PHE A 7 24.33 22.56 -19.50
C PHE A 7 23.80 22.30 -20.91
N SER A 8 24.22 23.07 -21.92
CA SER A 8 23.80 22.83 -23.31
C SER A 8 24.32 21.52 -23.88
N LEU A 9 25.54 21.08 -23.51
CA LEU A 9 26.10 19.83 -24.02
C LEU A 9 25.36 18.61 -23.45
N LEU A 10 25.03 18.65 -22.16
CA LEU A 10 24.29 17.58 -21.48
C LEU A 10 22.88 17.42 -22.08
N LEU A 11 22.21 18.53 -22.39
CA LEU A 11 20.87 18.54 -22.96
C LEU A 11 20.84 17.98 -24.39
N VAL A 12 21.86 18.29 -25.20
CA VAL A 12 22.03 17.72 -26.55
C VAL A 12 22.31 16.22 -26.49
N LEU A 13 23.09 15.76 -25.50
CA LEU A 13 23.38 14.33 -25.30
C LEU A 13 22.14 13.53 -24.90
N ILE A 14 21.28 14.10 -24.05
CA ILE A 14 20.00 13.49 -23.65
C ILE A 14 19.04 13.40 -24.84
N LEU A 15 18.96 14.44 -25.68
CA LEU A 15 18.13 14.44 -26.88
C LEU A 15 18.59 13.40 -27.92
N LEU A 16 19.89 13.21 -28.09
CA LEU A 16 20.44 12.16 -28.96
C LEU A 16 20.12 10.75 -28.44
N LEU A 17 20.19 10.52 -27.13
CA LEU A 17 19.84 9.23 -26.52
C LEU A 17 18.35 8.89 -26.71
N LEU A 18 17.46 9.88 -26.59
CA LEU A 18 16.01 9.69 -26.82
C LEU A 18 15.68 9.40 -28.29
N LEU A 19 16.45 9.96 -29.22
CA LEU A 19 16.34 9.68 -30.66
C LEU A 19 16.76 8.25 -31.02
N VAL A 20 17.76 7.70 -30.33
CA VAL A 20 18.20 6.31 -30.54
C VAL A 20 17.18 5.30 -29.99
N ILE A 21 16.53 5.60 -28.86
CA ILE A 21 15.50 4.71 -28.27
C ILE A 21 14.22 4.67 -29.13
N SER A 22 13.92 5.75 -29.88
CA SER A 22 12.73 5.80 -30.73
C SER A 22 12.89 5.12 -32.11
N CYS A 23 14.07 4.58 -32.44
CA CYS A 23 14.34 3.98 -33.75
C CYS A 23 14.26 2.45 -33.82
N ASP A 24 13.88 1.73 -32.74
CA ASP A 24 13.87 0.24 -32.76
C ASP A 24 12.46 -0.39 -32.86
N SER A 25 11.43 0.40 -33.16
CA SER A 25 10.06 -0.13 -33.37
C SER A 25 9.76 -0.38 -34.85
N GLY A 26 10.51 -1.28 -35.48
CA GLY A 26 10.39 -1.55 -36.91
C GLY A 26 10.56 -3.02 -37.28
N SER A 27 9.43 -3.66 -37.61
CA SER A 27 9.29 -4.88 -38.43
C SER A 27 9.52 -6.26 -37.77
N LYS A 28 8.42 -7.01 -37.61
CA LYS A 28 8.09 -8.08 -38.59
C LYS A 28 6.63 -8.53 -38.50
N ALA A 29 5.99 -8.47 -39.65
CA ALA A 29 4.69 -9.05 -39.97
C ALA A 29 4.72 -10.58 -39.93
N GLY A 30 3.58 -11.17 -39.58
CA GLY A 30 3.30 -12.60 -39.73
C GLY A 30 1.79 -12.80 -39.77
N ALA A 31 1.23 -12.78 -40.97
CA ALA A 31 -0.18 -13.00 -41.26
C ALA A 31 -0.65 -14.40 -40.85
N GLY A 32 -1.91 -14.51 -40.44
CA GLY A 32 -2.57 -15.78 -40.15
C GLY A 32 -4.00 -15.60 -39.69
N THR A 33 -4.87 -15.15 -40.58
CA THR A 33 -6.33 -15.29 -40.44
C THR A 33 -6.70 -16.77 -40.35
N ASN A 34 -7.54 -17.15 -39.38
CA ASN A 34 -8.58 -18.15 -39.62
C ASN A 34 -9.76 -17.94 -38.67
N THR A 35 -10.86 -17.52 -39.27
CA THR A 35 -12.23 -17.61 -38.81
C THR A 35 -12.58 -19.07 -38.51
N GLY A 36 -13.21 -19.33 -37.36
CA GLY A 36 -13.69 -20.67 -37.00
C GLY A 36 -14.60 -20.63 -35.78
N ILE A 37 -15.86 -20.28 -36.00
CA ILE A 37 -16.96 -20.56 -35.06
C ILE A 37 -17.18 -22.08 -35.07
N THR A 38 -17.00 -22.76 -33.94
CA THR A 38 -17.72 -24.02 -33.66
C THR A 38 -17.88 -24.23 -32.16
N THR A 39 -19.12 -24.04 -31.71
CA THR A 39 -19.77 -24.71 -30.58
C THR A 39 -19.55 -26.22 -30.65
N GLY A 40 -19.15 -26.88 -29.55
CA GLY A 40 -19.04 -28.35 -29.56
C GLY A 40 -18.37 -28.98 -28.35
N LYS A 41 -19.15 -29.18 -27.29
CA LYS A 41 -18.88 -30.07 -26.16
C LYS A 41 -18.63 -31.50 -26.65
N THR A 42 -17.43 -32.06 -26.49
CA THR A 42 -17.26 -33.53 -26.35
C THR A 42 -15.95 -33.92 -25.68
N THR A 43 -16.09 -34.52 -24.50
CA THR A 43 -15.08 -35.31 -23.78
C THR A 43 -14.69 -36.53 -24.63
N LYS A 44 -13.40 -36.72 -24.92
CA LYS A 44 -12.91 -38.01 -25.42
C LYS A 44 -11.52 -38.32 -24.83
N ILE A 45 -11.53 -39.21 -23.85
CA ILE A 45 -10.36 -39.91 -23.32
C ILE A 45 -9.77 -40.73 -24.46
N THR A 46 -8.48 -40.51 -24.78
CA THR A 46 -7.72 -41.40 -25.65
C THR A 46 -6.43 -41.78 -24.94
N THR A 47 -6.37 -43.03 -24.51
CA THR A 47 -5.19 -43.71 -23.96
C THR A 47 -4.20 -43.93 -25.10
N GLY A 48 -3.00 -43.37 -24.99
CA GLY A 48 -1.92 -43.53 -25.95
C GLY A 48 -0.58 -43.64 -25.24
N THR A 49 -0.10 -44.86 -25.08
CA THR A 49 1.24 -45.20 -24.60
C THR A 49 2.28 -44.71 -25.59
N ASN A 50 3.14 -43.78 -25.18
CA ASN A 50 4.37 -43.45 -25.90
C ASN A 50 5.53 -43.31 -24.92
N THR A 51 6.46 -44.25 -25.05
CA THR A 51 7.78 -44.32 -24.43
C THR A 51 8.65 -43.22 -25.05
N GLY A 52 9.10 -42.25 -24.26
CA GLY A 52 9.91 -41.12 -24.74
C GLY A 52 10.78 -40.56 -23.61
N THR A 53 12.07 -40.43 -23.93
CA THR A 53 13.20 -40.09 -23.05
C THR A 53 13.00 -38.77 -22.31
N ASN A 54 13.07 -38.80 -20.97
CA ASN A 54 12.95 -37.63 -20.12
C ASN A 54 14.20 -36.74 -20.18
N THR A 55 14.10 -35.66 -20.94
CA THR A 55 14.79 -34.40 -20.60
C THR A 55 13.79 -33.27 -20.83
N GLY A 56 12.71 -33.28 -20.04
CA GLY A 56 11.68 -32.26 -20.06
C GLY A 56 12.11 -31.06 -19.24
N THR A 57 12.47 -29.98 -19.90
CA THR A 57 12.45 -28.65 -19.30
C THR A 57 10.99 -28.34 -18.98
N ASN A 58 10.62 -28.38 -17.70
CA ASN A 58 9.29 -28.01 -17.20
C ASN A 58 9.02 -26.53 -17.48
N THR A 59 8.67 -26.20 -18.72
CA THR A 59 7.93 -24.98 -19.03
C THR A 59 6.49 -25.28 -18.67
N VAL A 60 6.15 -25.04 -17.39
CA VAL A 60 4.76 -24.87 -16.97
C VAL A 60 4.25 -23.66 -17.75
N THR A 61 3.63 -23.91 -18.90
CA THR A 61 2.74 -22.97 -19.57
C THR A 61 1.66 -22.61 -18.58
N ASP A 62 1.56 -21.34 -18.23
CA ASP A 62 0.45 -20.78 -17.46
C ASP A 62 -0.82 -20.90 -18.31
N VAL A 63 -1.45 -22.09 -18.29
CA VAL A 63 -2.78 -22.29 -18.85
C VAL A 63 -3.72 -21.36 -18.08
N GLU A 64 -4.48 -20.55 -18.80
CA GLU A 64 -5.49 -19.69 -18.22
C GLU A 64 -6.63 -20.58 -17.71
N VAL A 65 -6.57 -20.88 -16.42
CA VAL A 65 -7.55 -21.67 -15.68
C VAL A 65 -8.55 -20.71 -15.07
N GLY A 66 -9.85 -21.00 -15.18
CA GLY A 66 -10.89 -20.15 -14.59
C GLY A 66 -10.78 -20.05 -13.06
N ASP A 67 -11.24 -18.93 -12.48
CA ASP A 67 -11.08 -18.60 -11.06
C ASP A 67 -11.46 -19.72 -10.10
N GLU A 68 -12.53 -20.46 -10.39
CA GLU A 68 -12.99 -21.58 -9.56
C GLU A 68 -11.98 -22.71 -9.43
N GLU A 69 -11.37 -23.08 -10.55
CA GLU A 69 -10.39 -24.14 -10.62
C GLU A 69 -9.03 -23.64 -10.10
N ALA A 70 -8.70 -22.37 -10.31
CA ALA A 70 -7.54 -21.73 -9.70
C ALA A 70 -7.61 -21.72 -8.16
N LEU A 71 -8.81 -21.59 -7.60
CA LEU A 71 -9.07 -21.62 -6.17
C LEU A 71 -9.49 -23.00 -5.63
N ALA A 72 -9.32 -24.09 -6.38
CA ALA A 72 -9.71 -25.44 -5.95
C ALA A 72 -8.95 -25.95 -4.70
N TYR A 73 -7.84 -25.31 -4.34
CA TYR A 73 -7.09 -25.61 -3.12
C TYR A 73 -7.76 -25.05 -1.85
N LEU A 74 -8.80 -24.22 -1.99
CA LEU A 74 -9.61 -23.68 -0.91
C LEU A 74 -10.98 -24.34 -0.88
N ASN A 75 -11.46 -24.62 0.34
CA ASN A 75 -12.82 -25.03 0.57
C ASN A 75 -13.68 -23.81 0.91
N GLU A 76 -14.92 -23.77 0.41
CA GLU A 76 -15.92 -22.84 0.92
C GLU A 76 -16.36 -23.31 2.31
N THR A 77 -16.20 -22.46 3.31
CA THR A 77 -16.51 -22.77 4.71
C THR A 77 -17.49 -21.77 5.34
N VAL A 78 -18.10 -20.88 4.55
CA VAL A 78 -19.19 -20.05 5.06
C VAL A 78 -20.30 -20.98 5.56
N THR A 79 -20.56 -20.97 6.86
CA THR A 79 -21.65 -21.75 7.48
C THR A 79 -22.76 -20.85 8.02
N TYR A 80 -22.46 -19.57 8.26
CA TYR A 80 -23.42 -18.61 8.83
C TYR A 80 -24.57 -18.30 7.85
N PRO A 81 -25.84 -18.64 8.20
CA PRO A 81 -26.95 -18.57 7.24
C PRO A 81 -27.21 -17.17 6.66
N LYS A 82 -27.20 -16.11 7.49
CA LYS A 82 -27.46 -14.74 7.03
C LYS A 82 -26.38 -14.27 6.03
N LEU A 83 -25.12 -14.66 6.27
CA LEU A 83 -24.03 -14.33 5.36
C LEU A 83 -24.18 -15.07 4.02
N LYS A 84 -24.60 -16.34 4.01
CA LYS A 84 -24.88 -17.05 2.74
C LYS A 84 -25.94 -16.33 1.92
N GLU A 85 -27.05 -15.98 2.56
CA GLU A 85 -28.15 -15.27 1.91
C GLU A 85 -27.69 -13.91 1.37
N LEU A 86 -26.89 -13.16 2.13
CA LEU A 86 -26.32 -11.89 1.67
C LEU A 86 -25.44 -12.08 0.43
N LEU A 87 -24.58 -13.10 0.42
CA LEU A 87 -23.71 -13.39 -0.73
C LEU A 87 -24.53 -13.84 -1.96
N ASP A 88 -25.65 -14.54 -1.75
CA ASP A 88 -26.61 -14.85 -2.81
C ASP A 88 -27.24 -13.59 -3.39
N GLN A 89 -27.71 -12.68 -2.51
CA GLN A 89 -28.29 -11.39 -2.90
C GLN A 89 -27.28 -10.51 -3.65
N PHE A 90 -26.01 -10.55 -3.26
CA PHE A 90 -24.92 -9.83 -3.93
C PHE A 90 -24.50 -10.47 -5.26
N GLY A 91 -25.01 -11.68 -5.60
CA GLY A 91 -24.63 -12.39 -6.83
C GLY A 91 -23.18 -12.91 -6.81
N VAL A 92 -22.65 -13.24 -5.63
CA VAL A 92 -21.24 -13.64 -5.47
C VAL A 92 -21.01 -15.05 -6.02
N SER A 93 -20.03 -15.18 -6.92
CA SER A 93 -19.57 -16.46 -7.50
C SER A 93 -18.98 -17.41 -6.44
N GLY A 94 -18.81 -18.70 -6.73
CA GLY A 94 -18.19 -19.63 -5.77
C GLY A 94 -16.74 -19.27 -5.44
N ALA A 95 -15.98 -18.75 -6.40
CA ALA A 95 -14.64 -18.19 -6.19
C ALA A 95 -14.70 -17.02 -5.19
N GLY A 96 -15.70 -16.14 -5.33
CA GLY A 96 -15.96 -15.07 -4.38
C GLY A 96 -16.35 -15.57 -2.99
N ARG A 97 -17.14 -16.66 -2.89
CA ARG A 97 -17.51 -17.28 -1.60
C ARG A 97 -16.32 -17.94 -0.92
N LYS A 98 -15.41 -18.57 -1.67
CA LYS A 98 -14.13 -19.06 -1.16
C LYS A 98 -13.28 -17.91 -0.63
N ALA A 99 -13.24 -16.77 -1.32
CA ALA A 99 -12.54 -15.59 -0.84
C ALA A 99 -13.12 -15.04 0.48
N ILE A 100 -14.46 -14.94 0.58
CA ILE A 100 -15.12 -14.54 1.83
C ILE A 100 -14.88 -15.56 2.94
N SER A 101 -14.96 -16.87 2.64
CA SER A 101 -14.65 -17.94 3.59
C SER A 101 -13.25 -17.81 4.17
N TYR A 102 -12.27 -17.49 3.31
CA TYR A 102 -10.88 -17.31 3.70
C TYR A 102 -10.69 -16.09 4.60
N ILE A 103 -11.27 -14.93 4.26
CA ILE A 103 -11.26 -13.75 5.13
C ILE A 103 -11.92 -14.07 6.48
N GLN A 104 -13.09 -14.69 6.47
CA GLN A 104 -13.83 -15.08 7.68
C GLN A 104 -12.99 -16.02 8.57
N GLY A 105 -12.31 -17.00 7.95
CA GLY A 105 -11.43 -17.94 8.65
C GLY A 105 -10.25 -17.23 9.35
N ILE A 106 -9.64 -16.25 8.70
CA ILE A 106 -8.54 -15.46 9.30
C ILE A 106 -9.06 -14.62 10.48
N LEU A 107 -10.17 -13.93 10.30
CA LEU A 107 -10.66 -12.95 11.27
C LEU A 107 -11.37 -13.58 12.48
N SER A 108 -12.05 -14.72 12.29
CA SER A 108 -12.76 -15.42 13.36
C SER A 108 -11.85 -15.88 14.51
N VAL A 109 -10.56 -16.10 14.23
CA VAL A 109 -9.55 -16.46 15.26
C VAL A 109 -9.33 -15.30 16.24
N SER A 110 -9.42 -14.06 15.75
CA SER A 110 -9.21 -12.84 16.52
C SER A 110 -10.46 -12.35 17.26
N TYR A 111 -11.65 -12.82 16.88
CA TYR A 111 -12.93 -12.33 17.39
C TYR A 111 -13.90 -13.47 17.70
N LYS A 112 -14.06 -13.79 19.00
CA LYS A 112 -14.90 -14.92 19.43
C LYS A 112 -16.38 -14.56 19.59
N ASP A 113 -16.68 -13.34 20.05
CA ASP A 113 -18.06 -12.98 20.43
C ASP A 113 -18.74 -12.13 19.34
N GLY A 114 -19.79 -12.68 18.75
CA GLY A 114 -20.63 -11.99 17.75
C GLY A 114 -19.93 -11.65 16.43
N PHE A 115 -18.80 -12.30 16.14
CA PHE A 115 -18.01 -12.01 14.95
C PHE A 115 -18.81 -12.17 13.65
N ASP A 116 -19.56 -13.27 13.51
CA ASP A 116 -20.32 -13.54 12.29
C ASP A 116 -21.38 -12.45 12.03
N ASP A 117 -22.07 -11.96 13.07
CA ASP A 117 -23.00 -10.84 12.94
C ASP A 117 -22.28 -9.54 12.57
N LYS A 118 -21.12 -9.25 13.18
CA LYS A 118 -20.33 -8.05 12.86
C LYS A 118 -19.82 -8.08 11.42
N PHE A 119 -19.28 -9.21 10.99
CA PHE A 119 -18.76 -9.41 9.65
C PHE A 119 -19.88 -9.31 8.61
N TYR A 120 -21.02 -9.95 8.87
CA TYR A 120 -22.25 -9.78 8.06
C TYR A 120 -22.67 -8.31 7.99
N ASN A 121 -22.78 -7.62 9.12
CA ASN A 121 -23.23 -6.23 9.17
C ASN A 121 -22.28 -5.29 8.41
N CYS A 122 -20.97 -5.55 8.48
CA CYS A 122 -19.96 -4.81 7.73
C CYS A 122 -20.21 -4.92 6.22
N LEU A 123 -20.30 -6.15 5.70
CA LEU A 123 -20.55 -6.38 4.27
C LEU A 123 -21.91 -5.83 3.82
N ASN A 124 -22.94 -6.01 4.64
CA ASN A 124 -24.29 -5.51 4.36
C ASN A 124 -24.33 -3.97 4.27
N LYS A 125 -23.58 -3.27 5.15
CA LYS A 125 -23.50 -1.81 5.15
C LYS A 125 -22.78 -1.25 3.93
N LEU A 126 -21.79 -1.96 3.40
CA LEU A 126 -21.07 -1.56 2.18
C LEU A 126 -21.94 -1.70 0.92
N GLY A 127 -22.83 -2.70 0.90
CA GLY A 127 -23.64 -3.04 -0.25
C GLY A 127 -22.87 -3.85 -1.31
N ALA A 128 -23.63 -4.42 -2.25
CA ALA A 128 -23.13 -5.41 -3.22
C ALA A 128 -21.97 -4.88 -4.06
N ASP A 129 -22.13 -3.71 -4.68
CA ASP A 129 -21.15 -3.16 -5.63
C ASP A 129 -19.79 -2.94 -4.95
N VAL A 130 -19.80 -2.32 -3.77
CA VAL A 130 -18.59 -2.02 -3.00
C VAL A 130 -17.96 -3.30 -2.45
N ALA A 131 -18.75 -4.19 -1.85
CA ALA A 131 -18.24 -5.44 -1.32
C ALA A 131 -17.61 -6.32 -2.42
N VAL A 132 -18.25 -6.40 -3.59
CA VAL A 132 -17.73 -7.17 -4.71
C VAL A 132 -16.45 -6.55 -5.27
N GLU A 133 -16.46 -5.24 -5.55
CA GLU A 133 -15.35 -4.56 -6.23
C GLU A 133 -14.13 -4.36 -5.33
N LYS A 134 -14.34 -4.02 -4.05
CA LYS A 134 -13.27 -3.59 -3.15
C LYS A 134 -12.80 -4.67 -2.19
N ILE A 135 -13.63 -5.69 -1.92
CA ILE A 135 -13.26 -6.78 -1.01
C ILE A 135 -13.07 -8.07 -1.79
N ILE A 136 -14.09 -8.53 -2.52
CA ILE A 136 -14.12 -9.87 -3.09
C ILE A 136 -13.14 -9.99 -4.26
N LYS A 137 -13.24 -9.13 -5.29
CA LYS A 137 -12.37 -9.22 -6.48
C LYS A 137 -10.86 -9.11 -6.16
N PRO A 138 -10.39 -8.16 -5.33
CA PRO A 138 -8.99 -8.10 -4.95
C PRO A 138 -8.55 -9.36 -4.21
N THR A 139 -9.39 -9.89 -3.32
CA THR A 139 -9.08 -11.10 -2.55
C THR A 139 -9.04 -12.35 -3.43
N VAL A 140 -9.96 -12.49 -4.39
CA VAL A 140 -9.92 -13.57 -5.40
C VAL A 140 -8.60 -13.52 -6.16
N SER A 141 -8.20 -12.35 -6.65
CA SER A 141 -6.95 -12.16 -7.39
C SER A 141 -5.72 -12.54 -6.54
N LEU A 142 -5.69 -12.10 -5.27
CA LEU A 142 -4.66 -12.45 -4.31
C LEU A 142 -4.57 -13.95 -4.07
N LEU A 143 -5.72 -14.62 -3.88
CA LEU A 143 -5.80 -16.06 -3.63
C LEU A 143 -5.40 -16.89 -4.85
N ILE A 144 -5.73 -16.44 -6.07
CA ILE A 144 -5.25 -17.09 -7.29
C ILE A 144 -3.72 -17.03 -7.35
N ALA A 145 -3.13 -15.87 -7.08
CA ALA A 145 -1.68 -15.73 -7.02
C ALA A 145 -1.05 -16.58 -5.90
N ARG A 146 -1.70 -16.65 -4.73
CA ARG A 146 -1.32 -17.50 -3.60
C ARG A 146 -1.33 -18.98 -3.98
N GLY A 147 -2.36 -19.45 -4.69
CA GLY A 147 -2.45 -20.83 -5.19
C GLY A 147 -1.30 -21.19 -6.13
N LYS A 148 -0.91 -20.26 -7.03
CA LYS A 148 0.27 -20.43 -7.90
C LYS A 148 1.57 -20.50 -7.08
N ALA A 149 1.74 -19.60 -6.10
CA ALA A 149 2.89 -19.61 -5.20
C ALA A 149 2.98 -20.91 -4.36
N LEU A 150 1.84 -21.44 -3.91
CA LEU A 150 1.78 -22.70 -3.16
C LEU A 150 2.33 -23.87 -3.97
N ARG A 151 2.04 -23.94 -5.28
CA ARG A 151 2.60 -24.98 -6.17
C ARG A 151 4.13 -24.89 -6.25
N VAL A 152 4.68 -23.67 -6.27
CA VAL A 152 6.14 -23.44 -6.24
C VAL A 152 6.75 -23.93 -4.92
N ILE A 153 6.08 -23.68 -3.78
CA ILE A 153 6.52 -24.15 -2.45
C ILE A 153 6.47 -25.68 -2.35
N GLN A 154 5.48 -26.31 -2.97
CA GLN A 154 5.28 -27.75 -2.93
C GLN A 154 6.29 -28.52 -3.81
N ASP A 155 6.94 -27.86 -4.76
CA ASP A 155 7.97 -28.47 -5.59
C ASP A 155 9.15 -28.93 -4.71
N PRO A 156 9.49 -30.24 -4.71
CA PRO A 156 10.56 -30.78 -3.89
C PRO A 156 11.94 -30.19 -4.22
N THR A 157 12.15 -29.63 -5.42
CA THR A 157 13.44 -28.99 -5.77
C THR A 157 13.70 -27.72 -4.96
N ASN A 158 12.66 -27.14 -4.36
CA ASN A 158 12.72 -25.87 -3.63
C ASN A 158 12.83 -26.05 -2.11
N ALA A 159 13.17 -27.26 -1.64
CA ALA A 159 13.23 -27.59 -0.21
C ALA A 159 14.13 -26.63 0.61
N GLY A 160 15.25 -26.17 0.03
CA GLY A 160 16.20 -25.27 0.71
C GLY A 160 15.68 -23.85 0.98
N VAL A 161 14.63 -23.41 0.28
CA VAL A 161 14.01 -22.08 0.45
C VAL A 161 12.57 -22.17 0.96
N LYS A 162 12.08 -23.39 1.22
CA LYS A 162 10.68 -23.67 1.53
C LYS A 162 10.16 -22.90 2.74
N SER A 163 10.92 -22.87 3.83
CA SER A 163 10.54 -22.15 5.06
C SER A 163 10.34 -20.66 4.79
N ARG A 164 11.27 -20.02 4.08
CA ARG A 164 11.15 -18.58 3.76
C ARG A 164 9.97 -18.28 2.84
N LEU A 165 9.74 -19.13 1.84
CA LEU A 165 8.56 -18.98 0.98
C LEU A 165 7.25 -19.18 1.78
N GLN A 166 7.23 -20.07 2.77
CA GLN A 166 6.09 -20.26 3.68
C GLN A 166 5.89 -19.05 4.60
N ASP A 167 6.97 -18.44 5.10
CA ASP A 167 6.89 -17.22 5.91
C ASP A 167 6.28 -16.07 5.08
N MET A 168 6.74 -15.90 3.84
CA MET A 168 6.15 -14.93 2.92
C MET A 168 4.69 -15.27 2.59
N LEU A 169 4.35 -16.53 2.36
CA LEU A 169 2.97 -16.96 2.12
C LEU A 169 2.06 -16.63 3.31
N SER A 170 2.57 -16.79 4.53
CA SER A 170 1.86 -16.49 5.78
C SER A 170 1.67 -15.00 6.00
N SER A 171 2.52 -14.15 5.41
CA SER A 171 2.33 -12.70 5.45
C SER A 171 1.02 -12.23 4.77
N CYS A 172 0.49 -13.02 3.83
CA CYS A 172 -0.83 -12.82 3.23
C CYS A 172 -1.94 -12.79 4.29
N ASP A 173 -1.96 -13.83 5.13
CA ASP A 173 -2.98 -14.03 6.14
C ASP A 173 -2.94 -12.86 7.14
N HIS A 174 -1.73 -12.42 7.46
CA HIS A 174 -1.55 -11.28 8.34
C HIS A 174 -2.00 -9.96 7.71
N VAL A 175 -1.72 -9.68 6.44
CA VAL A 175 -2.17 -8.45 5.77
C VAL A 175 -3.69 -8.35 5.79
N ILE A 176 -4.39 -9.45 5.54
CA ILE A 176 -5.85 -9.50 5.62
C ILE A 176 -6.32 -9.22 7.04
N SER A 177 -5.71 -9.85 8.05
CA SER A 177 -6.04 -9.60 9.46
C SER A 177 -5.77 -8.15 9.87
N LEU A 178 -4.59 -7.64 9.54
CA LEU A 178 -4.10 -6.31 9.91
C LEU A 178 -4.91 -5.21 9.25
N THR A 179 -5.20 -5.33 7.95
CA THR A 179 -6.01 -4.35 7.23
C THR A 179 -7.41 -4.30 7.81
N TRP A 180 -7.99 -5.45 8.17
CA TRP A 180 -9.28 -5.46 8.86
C TRP A 180 -9.21 -4.84 10.27
N TYR A 181 -8.10 -5.05 11.00
CA TYR A 181 -7.91 -4.58 12.37
C TYR A 181 -7.61 -3.06 12.47
N LEU A 182 -6.60 -2.60 11.75
CA LEU A 182 -6.09 -1.23 11.83
C LEU A 182 -7.05 -0.21 11.22
N ILE A 183 -7.73 -0.59 10.14
CA ILE A 183 -8.66 0.29 9.45
C ILE A 183 -9.95 0.48 10.26
N SER A 184 -10.35 -0.54 11.05
CA SER A 184 -11.54 -0.46 11.90
C SER A 184 -11.34 0.37 13.19
N GLY A 185 -10.17 1.00 13.38
CA GLY A 185 -9.96 2.06 14.39
C GLY A 185 -10.26 1.69 15.85
N PHE A 186 -10.13 0.41 16.25
CA PHE A 186 -10.59 -0.14 17.55
C PHE A 186 -12.09 0.03 17.87
N ASP A 187 -12.80 0.86 17.11
CA ASP A 187 -14.23 1.05 17.12
C ASP A 187 -14.79 0.40 15.84
N TYR A 188 -14.95 -0.93 15.94
CA TYR A 188 -15.24 -2.01 14.99
C TYR A 188 -16.12 -1.79 13.72
N PHE A 189 -16.39 -0.57 13.24
CA PHE A 189 -17.50 -0.30 12.31
C PHE A 189 -17.26 0.77 11.24
N ILE A 190 -16.03 1.25 11.05
CA ILE A 190 -15.63 2.00 9.83
C ILE A 190 -14.59 1.19 9.08
N PHE A 191 -15.06 0.39 8.13
CA PHE A 191 -14.19 -0.34 7.21
C PHE A 191 -13.87 0.60 6.04
N GLU A 192 -12.61 0.98 5.86
CA GLU A 192 -12.14 1.75 4.70
C GLU A 192 -11.78 0.78 3.57
N GLU A 193 -12.77 0.51 2.73
CA GLU A 193 -12.70 -0.47 1.64
C GLU A 193 -11.58 -0.19 0.64
N ASP A 194 -11.27 1.09 0.39
CA ASP A 194 -10.21 1.49 -0.53
C ASP A 194 -8.83 1.13 0.02
N ASN A 195 -8.63 1.29 1.32
CA ASN A 195 -7.38 0.93 1.98
C ASN A 195 -7.21 -0.59 2.05
N PHE A 196 -8.29 -1.33 2.29
CA PHE A 196 -8.28 -2.79 2.19
C PHE A 196 -7.90 -3.26 0.77
N ALA A 197 -8.61 -2.78 -0.25
CA ALA A 197 -8.35 -3.14 -1.64
C ALA A 197 -6.90 -2.86 -2.05
N LYS A 198 -6.38 -1.69 -1.67
CA LYS A 198 -5.01 -1.26 -1.95
C LYS A 198 -3.97 -2.16 -1.27
N ALA A 199 -4.20 -2.51 0.00
CA ALA A 199 -3.30 -3.37 0.74
C ALA A 199 -3.28 -4.81 0.21
N VAL A 200 -4.45 -5.40 -0.08
CA VAL A 200 -4.59 -6.74 -0.68
C VAL A 200 -3.93 -6.80 -2.06
N THR A 201 -4.20 -5.80 -2.91
CA THR A 201 -3.65 -5.76 -4.27
C THR A 201 -2.12 -5.66 -4.28
N ARG A 202 -1.53 -4.94 -3.31
CA ARG A 202 -0.06 -4.82 -3.17
C ARG A 202 0.64 -6.17 -2.96
N TYR A 203 -0.01 -7.14 -2.33
CA TYR A 203 0.59 -8.46 -2.07
C TYR A 203 0.46 -9.43 -3.23
N THR A 204 -0.48 -9.19 -4.15
CA THR A 204 -0.71 -10.09 -5.29
C THR A 204 0.55 -10.27 -6.15
N PRO A 205 1.28 -9.21 -6.56
CA PRO A 205 2.52 -9.36 -7.33
C PRO A 205 3.64 -10.08 -6.57
N LYS A 206 3.65 -10.02 -5.22
CA LYS A 206 4.69 -10.67 -4.41
C LYS A 206 4.62 -12.19 -4.56
N PHE A 207 3.43 -12.76 -4.68
CA PHE A 207 3.26 -14.21 -4.94
C PHE A 207 3.66 -14.61 -6.35
N SER A 208 3.40 -13.76 -7.35
CA SER A 208 3.83 -14.01 -8.72
C SER A 208 5.35 -14.14 -8.85
N LYS A 209 6.13 -13.46 -7.99
CA LYS A 209 7.60 -13.51 -7.97
C LYS A 209 8.19 -14.82 -7.45
N PHE A 210 7.41 -15.70 -6.81
CA PHE A 210 7.95 -16.94 -6.22
C PHE A 210 8.68 -17.82 -7.24
N LYS A 211 8.15 -17.92 -8.47
CA LYS A 211 8.74 -18.71 -9.57
C LYS A 211 10.08 -18.14 -10.06
N GLU A 212 10.27 -16.83 -9.96
CA GLU A 212 11.53 -16.17 -10.30
C GLU A 212 12.54 -16.30 -9.16
N MET A 213 12.05 -16.18 -7.92
CA MET A 213 12.88 -16.20 -6.72
C MET A 213 13.51 -17.57 -6.47
N VAL A 214 12.79 -18.68 -6.64
CA VAL A 214 13.39 -20.02 -6.50
C VAL A 214 14.55 -20.28 -7.45
N LYS A 215 14.70 -19.48 -8.52
CA LYS A 215 15.83 -19.56 -9.46
C LYS A 215 17.03 -18.73 -9.03
N ASN A 216 16.90 -17.86 -8.03
CA ASN A 216 17.95 -16.94 -7.58
C ASN A 216 18.29 -17.19 -6.10
N PRO A 217 19.55 -17.49 -5.74
CA PRO A 217 19.96 -17.73 -4.35
C PRO A 217 19.74 -16.55 -3.38
N ARG A 218 19.37 -15.36 -3.88
CA ARG A 218 19.02 -14.18 -3.06
C ARG A 218 17.60 -14.14 -2.49
N VAL A 219 16.85 -15.26 -2.48
CA VAL A 219 15.52 -15.36 -1.83
C VAL A 219 15.50 -14.87 -0.37
N MET A 220 16.68 -14.89 0.29
CA MET A 220 16.85 -14.46 1.67
C MET A 220 16.93 -12.94 1.89
N ASP A 221 17.09 -12.15 0.83
CA ASP A 221 17.17 -10.68 0.95
C ASP A 221 15.76 -10.08 0.87
N ILE A 222 15.35 -9.43 1.97
CA ILE A 222 14.05 -8.77 2.10
C ILE A 222 13.78 -7.79 0.96
N TYR A 223 14.79 -7.10 0.41
CA TYR A 223 14.60 -6.12 -0.65
C TYR A 223 13.98 -6.71 -1.92
N VAL A 224 14.25 -7.99 -2.21
CA VAL A 224 13.72 -8.68 -3.40
C VAL A 224 12.19 -8.81 -3.34
N TRP A 225 11.65 -8.82 -2.12
CA TRP A 225 10.22 -8.97 -1.82
C TRP A 225 9.43 -7.67 -1.79
N LEU A 226 10.13 -6.54 -1.74
CA LEU A 226 9.53 -5.22 -1.65
C LEU A 226 9.21 -4.67 -3.05
N ASP A 227 8.11 -3.92 -3.16
CA ASP A 227 7.85 -3.06 -4.31
C ASP A 227 8.76 -1.80 -4.26
N ALA A 228 8.81 -1.02 -5.35
CA ALA A 228 9.69 0.15 -5.41
C ALA A 228 9.37 1.20 -4.33
N ASP A 229 8.10 1.36 -3.96
CA ASP A 229 7.68 2.30 -2.92
C ASP A 229 8.11 1.79 -1.54
N GLU A 230 7.99 0.50 -1.28
CA GLU A 230 8.43 -0.14 -0.05
C GLU A 230 9.96 -0.10 0.09
N GLN A 231 10.71 -0.33 -1.00
CA GLN A 231 12.16 -0.16 -1.01
C GLN A 231 12.56 1.28 -0.68
N ALA A 232 11.89 2.28 -1.27
CA ALA A 232 12.15 3.68 -0.96
C ALA A 232 11.87 4.03 0.52
N ILE A 233 10.86 3.40 1.13
CA ILE A 233 10.61 3.55 2.58
C ILE A 233 11.74 2.94 3.40
N ILE A 234 12.22 1.75 3.05
CA ILE A 234 13.36 1.13 3.74
C ILE A 234 14.63 1.98 3.55
N ASP A 235 14.88 2.50 2.36
CA ASP A 235 16.03 3.39 2.11
C ASP A 235 15.96 4.68 2.96
N ASP A 236 14.77 5.22 3.16
CA ASP A 236 14.56 6.37 4.05
C ASP A 236 14.81 6.02 5.53
N MET A 237 14.44 4.81 5.95
CA MET A 237 14.80 4.29 7.28
C MET A 237 16.30 4.05 7.42
N GLU A 238 16.95 3.51 6.39
CA GLU A 238 18.39 3.27 6.34
C GLU A 238 19.15 4.58 6.63
N LYS A 239 18.77 5.68 5.95
CA LYS A 239 19.37 7.02 6.17
C LYS A 239 19.22 7.53 7.60
N ILE A 240 18.20 7.09 8.34
CA ILE A 240 17.99 7.47 9.74
C ILE A 240 18.88 6.65 10.67
N VAL A 241 18.98 5.35 10.40
CA VAL A 241 19.63 4.37 11.28
C VAL A 241 21.13 4.32 11.06
N VAL A 242 21.57 4.22 9.80
CA VAL A 242 22.97 4.00 9.43
C VAL A 242 23.80 5.23 9.79
N ASN A 243 24.89 4.99 10.52
CA ASN A 243 25.83 6.00 10.98
C ASN A 243 27.21 5.36 11.23
N ALA A 244 28.14 6.11 11.83
CA ALA A 244 29.51 5.64 12.07
C ALA A 244 29.62 4.36 12.94
N THR A 245 28.66 4.08 13.82
CA THR A 245 28.68 2.91 14.72
C THR A 245 27.69 1.81 14.33
N TYR A 246 26.80 2.08 13.38
CA TYR A 246 25.79 1.16 12.87
C TYR A 246 25.80 1.18 11.34
N ASP A 247 26.40 0.17 10.71
CA ASP A 247 26.57 0.09 9.27
C ASP A 247 25.35 -0.51 8.55
N LYS A 248 25.40 -0.49 7.21
CA LYS A 248 24.35 -1.01 6.33
C LYS A 248 24.19 -2.52 6.42
N GLU A 249 25.25 -3.27 6.72
CA GLU A 249 25.20 -4.73 6.86
C GLU A 249 24.35 -5.11 8.07
N LYS A 250 24.61 -4.49 9.23
CA LYS A 250 23.79 -4.66 10.44
C LYS A 250 22.33 -4.29 10.23
N PHE A 251 22.06 -3.23 9.47
CA PHE A 251 20.70 -2.82 9.13
C PHE A 251 19.98 -3.91 8.31
N ASN A 252 20.62 -4.41 7.26
CA ASN A 252 20.06 -5.46 6.41
C ASN A 252 19.89 -6.78 7.16
N ASP A 253 20.87 -7.20 7.96
CA ASP A 253 20.79 -8.41 8.79
C ASP A 253 19.64 -8.32 9.77
N LYS A 254 19.44 -7.14 10.37
CA LYS A 254 18.31 -6.91 11.28
C LYS A 254 16.98 -7.06 10.55
N LEU A 255 16.81 -6.49 9.36
CA LEU A 255 15.58 -6.66 8.58
C LEU A 255 15.38 -8.11 8.12
N ASN A 256 16.44 -8.79 7.69
CA ASN A 256 16.37 -10.19 7.26
C ASN A 256 16.06 -11.16 8.41
N SER A 257 16.40 -10.78 9.66
CA SER A 257 16.02 -11.52 10.86
C SER A 257 14.53 -11.43 11.20
N LEU A 258 13.80 -10.48 10.59
CA LEU A 258 12.36 -10.38 10.72
C LEU A 258 11.67 -11.27 9.67
N SER A 259 10.47 -11.73 10.01
CA SER A 259 9.59 -12.29 8.99
C SER A 259 9.16 -11.18 8.02
N ASP A 260 8.89 -11.55 6.77
CA ASP A 260 8.50 -10.60 5.72
C ASP A 260 7.27 -9.78 6.10
N TYR A 261 6.34 -10.43 6.82
CA TYR A 261 5.19 -9.78 7.43
C TYR A 261 5.61 -8.61 8.35
N ARG A 262 6.51 -8.85 9.31
CA ARG A 262 6.91 -7.83 10.29
C ARG A 262 7.56 -6.64 9.60
N VAL A 263 8.36 -6.88 8.56
CA VAL A 263 8.95 -5.80 7.76
C VAL A 263 7.86 -4.97 7.08
N ALA A 264 6.87 -5.61 6.49
CA ALA A 264 5.80 -4.88 5.81
C ALA A 264 4.93 -4.04 6.76
N GLU A 265 4.67 -4.51 7.98
CA GLU A 265 3.96 -3.72 9.00
C GLU A 265 4.79 -2.52 9.45
N ILE A 266 6.12 -2.69 9.62
CA ILE A 266 7.03 -1.58 9.90
C ILE A 266 7.00 -0.54 8.76
N VAL A 267 7.06 -0.99 7.51
CA VAL A 267 6.97 -0.12 6.32
C VAL A 267 5.64 0.61 6.26
N TYR A 268 4.53 -0.07 6.57
CA TYR A 268 3.20 0.55 6.62
C TYR A 268 3.14 1.68 7.65
N ASN A 269 3.53 1.41 8.89
CA ASN A 269 3.50 2.39 9.99
C ASN A 269 4.45 3.57 9.74
N TYR A 270 5.65 3.31 9.23
CA TYR A 270 6.58 4.37 8.88
C TYR A 270 6.02 5.27 7.77
N ARG A 271 5.40 4.68 6.74
CA ARG A 271 4.78 5.44 5.65
C ARG A 271 3.66 6.35 6.16
N ASP A 272 2.80 5.86 7.03
CA ASP A 272 1.71 6.65 7.60
C ASP A 272 2.24 7.88 8.36
N ILE A 273 3.24 7.66 9.24
CA ILE A 273 3.91 8.75 9.96
C ILE A 273 4.59 9.71 8.97
N LYS A 274 5.26 9.19 7.94
CA LYS A 274 5.92 10.01 6.90
C LYS A 274 4.91 10.94 6.22
N ASN A 275 3.75 10.42 5.81
CA ASN A 275 2.69 11.22 5.21
C ASN A 275 2.19 12.31 6.18
N GLY A 276 1.94 11.95 7.44
CA GLY A 276 1.52 12.92 8.47
C GLY A 276 2.53 14.06 8.67
N ARG A 277 3.84 13.77 8.58
CA ARG A 277 4.89 14.80 8.63
C ARG A 277 4.86 15.72 7.42
N GLU A 278 4.73 15.17 6.22
CA GLU A 278 4.71 15.95 4.97
C GLU A 278 3.50 16.89 4.94
N GLU A 279 2.33 16.41 5.39
CA GLU A 279 1.14 17.25 5.56
C GLU A 279 1.33 18.35 6.61
N ALA A 280 1.96 18.03 7.75
CA ALA A 280 2.24 19.01 8.79
C ALA A 280 3.19 20.10 8.28
N LEU A 281 4.28 19.74 7.58
CA LEU A 281 5.20 20.69 6.98
C LEU A 281 4.49 21.63 5.99
N LYS A 282 3.69 21.05 5.09
CA LYS A 282 2.89 21.83 4.13
C LYS A 282 1.94 22.81 4.83
N ALA A 283 1.31 22.40 5.92
CA ALA A 283 0.42 23.26 6.69
C ALA A 283 1.17 24.39 7.41
N ILE A 284 2.33 24.09 8.01
CA ILE A 284 3.20 25.07 8.65
C ILE A 284 3.69 26.13 7.64
N ASP A 285 4.04 25.71 6.43
CA ASP A 285 4.47 26.64 5.39
C ASP A 285 3.38 27.62 4.98
N GLY A 286 2.11 27.23 5.11
CA GLY A 286 0.94 28.08 4.88
C GLY A 286 0.61 29.07 6.00
N VAL A 287 1.31 29.03 7.14
CA VAL A 287 1.15 30.01 8.23
C VAL A 287 1.87 31.31 7.86
N SER A 288 1.15 32.44 7.93
CA SER A 288 1.67 33.77 7.59
C SER A 288 2.30 34.52 8.76
N ASP A 289 1.90 34.20 9.99
CA ASP A 289 2.51 34.78 11.18
C ASP A 289 3.87 34.11 11.43
N ASP A 290 4.96 34.89 11.35
CA ASP A 290 6.31 34.34 11.47
C ASP A 290 6.61 33.76 12.85
N ALA A 291 6.09 34.35 13.92
CA ALA A 291 6.33 33.88 15.28
C ALA A 291 5.66 32.52 15.51
N GLU A 292 4.39 32.38 15.14
CA GLU A 292 3.64 31.14 15.24
C GLU A 292 4.22 30.07 14.30
N LYS A 293 4.62 30.45 13.08
CA LYS A 293 5.31 29.55 12.15
C LYS A 293 6.60 28.99 12.76
N GLN A 294 7.41 29.83 13.40
CA GLN A 294 8.63 29.36 14.06
C GLN A 294 8.34 28.50 15.30
N ASN A 295 7.28 28.79 16.06
CA ASN A 295 6.84 27.94 17.16
C ASN A 295 6.46 26.53 16.66
N LEU A 296 5.65 26.46 15.61
CA LEU A 296 5.22 25.21 15.00
C LEU A 296 6.40 24.44 14.40
N LYS A 297 7.33 25.11 13.70
CA LYS A 297 8.58 24.49 13.21
C LYS A 297 9.41 23.90 14.33
N THR A 298 9.52 24.60 15.46
CA THR A 298 10.25 24.11 16.63
C THR A 298 9.64 22.83 17.18
N ARG A 299 8.31 22.83 17.41
CA ARG A 299 7.57 21.64 17.87
C ARG A 299 7.70 20.47 16.88
N PHE A 300 7.61 20.75 15.58
CA PHE A 300 7.78 19.77 14.52
C PHE A 300 9.18 19.14 14.57
N ASN A 301 10.23 19.95 14.62
CA ASN A 301 11.61 19.48 14.63
C ASN A 301 11.93 18.65 15.89
N THR A 302 11.41 19.05 17.05
CA THR A 302 11.54 18.26 18.29
C THR A 302 10.89 16.89 18.13
N LEU A 303 9.64 16.83 17.68
CA LEU A 303 8.92 15.55 17.50
C LEU A 303 9.60 14.66 16.45
N GLN A 304 10.11 15.25 15.35
CA GLN A 304 10.88 14.52 14.35
C GLN A 304 12.19 13.96 14.91
N GLY A 305 12.91 14.74 15.71
CA GLY A 305 14.14 14.30 16.37
C GLY A 305 13.89 13.12 17.30
N GLU A 306 12.85 13.19 18.12
CA GLU A 306 12.42 12.10 19.01
C GLU A 306 12.03 10.84 18.22
N TYR A 307 11.26 10.99 17.14
CA TYR A 307 10.88 9.87 16.28
C TYR A 307 12.09 9.18 15.67
N TYR A 308 13.03 9.95 15.12
CA TYR A 308 14.26 9.42 14.55
C TYR A 308 15.15 8.75 15.59
N SER A 309 15.21 9.28 16.81
CA SER A 309 15.88 8.61 17.93
C SER A 309 15.22 7.27 18.22
N SER A 310 13.89 7.24 18.33
CA SER A 310 13.15 6.00 18.59
C SER A 310 13.39 4.94 17.52
N ILE A 311 13.51 5.32 16.24
CA ILE A 311 13.84 4.37 15.17
C ILE A 311 15.25 3.81 15.39
N ARG A 312 16.26 4.66 15.61
CA ARG A 312 17.64 4.20 15.87
C ARG A 312 17.72 3.27 17.06
N ASP A 313 17.03 3.61 18.15
CA ASP A 313 17.01 2.81 19.37
C ASP A 313 16.38 1.44 19.11
N ALA A 314 15.31 1.37 18.32
CA ALA A 314 14.66 0.11 17.97
C ALA A 314 15.61 -0.84 17.22
N PHE A 315 16.41 -0.33 16.27
CA PHE A 315 17.36 -1.14 15.49
C PHE A 315 18.54 -1.70 16.33
N ASN A 316 18.78 -1.13 17.51
CA ASN A 316 19.74 -1.63 18.48
C ASN A 316 19.19 -2.72 19.42
N LYS A 317 17.91 -3.08 19.31
CA LYS A 317 17.26 -4.09 20.16
C LYS A 317 17.14 -5.46 19.50
N SER A 318 16.51 -6.41 20.20
CA SER A 318 16.13 -7.72 19.65
C SER A 318 15.16 -7.56 18.47
N ALA A 319 15.03 -8.60 17.64
CA ALA A 319 14.12 -8.58 16.50
C ALA A 319 12.65 -8.40 16.93
N ASP A 320 12.25 -9.01 18.05
CA ASP A 320 10.91 -8.85 18.63
C ASP A 320 10.69 -7.43 19.16
N ASP A 321 11.67 -6.86 19.86
CA ASP A 321 11.57 -5.50 20.39
C ASP A 321 11.59 -4.43 19.29
N LEU A 322 12.39 -4.62 18.24
CA LEU A 322 12.38 -3.77 17.04
C LEU A 322 10.98 -3.74 16.44
N TYR A 323 10.44 -4.92 16.19
CA TYR A 323 9.10 -5.07 15.63
C TYR A 323 8.04 -4.43 16.53
N ALA A 324 8.08 -4.71 17.85
CA ALA A 324 7.12 -4.17 18.79
C ALA A 324 7.20 -2.63 18.87
N GLN A 325 8.40 -2.07 18.94
CA GLN A 325 8.60 -0.62 19.05
C GLN A 325 8.14 0.13 17.79
N LEU A 326 8.40 -0.41 16.60
CA LEU A 326 8.03 0.24 15.35
C LEU A 326 6.58 -0.03 14.91
N SER A 327 5.93 -1.07 15.44
CA SER A 327 4.58 -1.48 15.02
C SER A 327 3.49 -1.17 16.06
N TYR A 328 3.74 -1.38 17.35
CA TYR A 328 2.72 -1.21 18.41
C TYR A 328 2.78 0.14 19.13
N TYR A 329 3.93 0.83 19.12
CA TYR A 329 4.11 2.09 19.83
C TYR A 329 4.25 3.36 18.95
N PRO A 330 3.68 3.44 17.72
CA PRO A 330 3.77 4.68 16.96
C PRO A 330 2.82 5.77 17.47
N GLY A 331 1.89 5.47 18.39
CA GLY A 331 0.75 6.33 18.75
C GLY A 331 1.08 7.79 19.08
N LYS A 332 2.23 8.04 19.74
CA LYS A 332 2.72 9.41 19.98
C LYS A 332 2.99 10.17 18.67
N TYR A 333 3.61 9.52 17.71
CA TYR A 333 4.02 10.13 16.43
C TYR A 333 2.87 10.13 15.42
N SER A 334 2.09 9.04 15.37
CA SER A 334 0.89 8.93 14.53
C SER A 334 -0.15 10.00 14.84
N SER A 335 -0.26 10.46 16.10
CA SER A 335 -1.16 11.57 16.47
C SER A 335 -0.46 12.93 16.55
N GLY A 336 0.84 12.95 16.87
CA GLY A 336 1.59 14.17 17.08
C GLY A 336 1.74 15.04 15.84
N PHE A 337 2.09 14.46 14.68
CA PHE A 337 2.21 15.23 13.44
C PHE A 337 0.85 15.74 12.92
N PRO A 338 -0.22 14.94 12.89
CA PRO A 338 -1.57 15.45 12.60
C PRO A 338 -2.01 16.59 13.52
N LYS A 339 -1.69 16.53 14.81
CA LYS A 339 -2.00 17.63 15.74
C LYS A 339 -1.28 18.92 15.35
N ILE A 340 0.01 18.84 14.99
CA ILE A 340 0.79 20.01 14.52
C ILE A 340 0.19 20.56 13.22
N ARG A 341 -0.19 19.68 12.27
CA ARG A 341 -0.88 20.07 11.03
C ARG A 341 -2.15 20.85 11.32
N ASP A 342 -2.97 20.38 12.25
CA ASP A 342 -4.27 21.00 12.55
C ASP A 342 -4.10 22.31 13.33
N ASP A 343 -3.12 22.40 14.22
CA ASP A 343 -2.69 23.67 14.84
C ASP A 343 -2.28 24.70 13.77
N ALA A 344 -1.45 24.29 12.80
CA ALA A 344 -1.01 25.16 11.71
C ALA A 344 -2.17 25.63 10.81
N LYS A 345 -3.11 24.74 10.47
CA LYS A 345 -4.32 25.11 9.72
C LYS A 345 -5.16 26.14 10.48
N ARG A 346 -5.33 25.98 11.80
CA ARG A 346 -6.05 26.95 12.64
C ARG A 346 -5.35 28.30 12.70
N ALA A 347 -4.03 28.32 12.85
CA ALA A 347 -3.25 29.55 12.82
C ALA A 347 -3.39 30.29 11.48
N ALA A 348 -3.32 29.56 10.37
CA ALA A 348 -3.51 30.15 9.04
C ALA A 348 -4.93 30.70 8.82
N ALA A 349 -5.96 30.03 9.34
CA ALA A 349 -7.35 30.51 9.27
C ALA A 349 -7.53 31.80 10.10
N ALA A 350 -7.05 31.82 11.35
CA ALA A 350 -7.14 32.99 12.22
C ALA A 350 -6.42 34.21 11.63
N ALA A 351 -5.27 34.02 10.98
CA ALA A 351 -4.56 35.11 10.32
C ALA A 351 -5.35 35.69 9.13
N LYS A 352 -6.04 34.84 8.35
CA LYS A 352 -6.92 35.29 7.26
C LYS A 352 -8.11 36.08 7.77
N GLU A 353 -8.75 35.62 8.84
CA GLU A 353 -9.87 36.31 9.48
C GLU A 353 -9.44 37.68 10.02
N ALA A 354 -8.27 37.75 10.69
CA ALA A 354 -7.72 39.01 11.18
C ALA A 354 -7.38 39.99 10.04
N ALA A 355 -6.89 39.50 8.90
CA ALA A 355 -6.64 40.32 7.72
C ALA A 355 -7.94 40.84 7.09
N ALA A 356 -8.96 39.99 6.96
CA ALA A 356 -10.28 40.37 6.44
C ALA A 356 -10.96 41.42 7.33
N ALA A 357 -10.90 41.26 8.66
CA ALA A 357 -11.44 42.21 9.61
C ALA A 357 -10.74 43.58 9.55
N LYS A 358 -9.43 43.60 9.28
CA LYS A 358 -8.69 44.86 9.05
C LYS A 358 -9.07 45.53 7.73
N ALA A 359 -9.27 44.75 6.67
CA ALA A 359 -9.68 45.28 5.36
C ALA A 359 -11.09 45.91 5.43
N ALA A 360 -12.05 45.25 6.08
CA ALA A 360 -13.41 45.79 6.24
C ALA A 360 -13.43 47.13 7.01
N LYS A 361 -12.60 47.27 8.06
CA LYS A 361 -12.47 48.53 8.81
C LYS A 361 -11.80 49.65 8.00
N ALA A 362 -10.95 49.31 7.04
CA ALA A 362 -10.32 50.30 6.17
C ALA A 362 -11.30 50.85 5.12
N GLU A 363 -12.25 50.04 4.66
CA GLU A 363 -13.32 50.50 3.74
C GLU A 363 -14.33 51.42 4.43
N GLU A 364 -14.76 51.12 5.67
CA GLU A 364 -15.66 51.99 6.45
C GLU A 364 -15.01 53.34 6.83
N GLY A 365 -13.68 53.37 7.00
CA GLY A 365 -12.94 54.59 7.33
C GLY A 365 -12.62 55.54 6.17
N SER A 366 -12.86 55.12 4.92
CA SER A 366 -12.62 55.96 3.72
C SER A 366 -13.85 56.74 3.25
N GLY A 367 -15.01 56.55 3.91
CA GLY A 367 -16.22 57.32 3.68
C GLY A 367 -16.27 58.55 4.59
N THR A 368 -15.46 59.58 4.29
CA THR A 368 -15.74 60.94 4.78
C THR A 368 -15.80 61.91 3.60
N ASP A 369 -16.71 62.89 3.74
CA ASP A 369 -16.58 64.23 3.17
C ASP A 369 -17.07 64.50 1.72
N GLU A 370 -18.39 64.40 1.51
CA GLU A 370 -19.16 65.32 0.66
C GLU A 370 -20.37 65.77 1.52
N GLU A 371 -20.76 67.02 1.74
CA GLU A 371 -20.40 68.31 1.15
C GLU A 371 -21.06 69.35 2.09
N SER A 372 -20.29 70.14 2.85
CA SER A 372 -20.81 71.29 3.60
C SER A 372 -20.54 72.57 2.80
N GLY A 373 -21.33 72.78 1.76
CA GLY A 373 -21.36 74.02 0.98
C GLY A 373 -22.50 74.93 1.45
N ALA A 374 -22.28 75.69 2.53
CA ALA A 374 -23.14 76.81 2.87
C ALA A 374 -22.88 77.97 1.88
N ALA A 375 -23.91 78.34 1.11
CA ALA A 375 -23.96 79.60 0.38
C ALA A 375 -25.05 80.48 1.02
N ASP A 376 -24.58 81.37 1.90
CA ASP A 376 -25.24 82.61 2.26
C ASP A 376 -25.06 83.62 1.10
N GLY A 377 -26.09 84.41 0.79
CA GLY A 377 -26.01 85.42 -0.26
C GLY A 377 -27.33 85.94 -0.83
N GLY A 378 -28.05 86.75 -0.03
CA GLY A 378 -28.81 87.96 -0.42
C GLY A 378 -29.77 87.94 -1.63
N SER A 379 -31.04 88.28 -1.42
CA SER A 379 -31.56 89.65 -1.25
C SER A 379 -33.08 89.68 -1.20
#